data_AF-A0A847WD19-F1
#
_entry.id   AF-A0A847WD19-F1
#
_cell.length_a   1.000
_cell.length_b   1.000
_cell.length_c   1.000
_cell.angle_alpha   90.00
_cell.angle_beta   90.00
_cell.angle_gamma   90.00
#
_symmetry.space_group_name_H-M   'P 1'
#
loop_
_entity.id
_entity.type
_entity.pdbx_description
1 polymer ?
#
loop_
_entity_poly.entity_id
_entity_poly.type
_entity_poly.pdbx_seq_one_letter_code
_entity_poly.pdbx_strand_id
1 'polypeptide(L)'
;MSDNFINKSKEKADIGLIGLAVMGENLALNMASKGFRVAVFNRTTERTESFLKRLEGQAIEGAFNLSDFVDLLSRPRKVFLMVKAGQPVDDIINALIPLLDRGDIIIDGGNSH
;
A
#
# COMPACT_ATOMS: atom_id res chain seq x y z
N MET A 1 -32.16 -19.55 7.66
CA MET A 1 -31.64 -19.95 6.35
C MET A 1 -30.45 -19.06 6.08
N SER A 2 -29.28 -19.56 6.49
CA SER A 2 -27.99 -18.90 6.40
C SER A 2 -27.32 -19.24 5.05
N ASP A 3 -26.36 -18.38 4.70
CA ASP A 3 -25.27 -18.62 3.75
C ASP A 3 -25.57 -18.42 2.25
N ASN A 4 -25.51 -17.16 1.86
CA ASN A 4 -25.15 -16.67 0.53
C ASN A 4 -24.51 -15.29 0.79
N PHE A 5 -23.21 -15.02 0.59
CA PHE A 5 -22.44 -15.26 -0.60
C PHE A 5 -20.95 -15.46 -0.27
N ILE A 6 -20.40 -16.46 -0.95
CA ILE A 6 -19.00 -16.73 -1.27
C ILE A 6 -18.09 -15.52 -1.09
N ASN A 7 -17.09 -15.73 -0.22
CA ASN A 7 -15.88 -14.92 -0.06
C ASN A 7 -15.24 -14.69 -1.44
N LYS A 8 -15.54 -13.55 -2.07
CA LYS A 8 -14.93 -13.15 -3.34
C LYS A 8 -13.44 -12.97 -3.04
N SER A 9 -12.59 -13.91 -3.46
CA SER A 9 -11.14 -13.79 -3.34
C SER A 9 -10.71 -12.51 -4.05
N LYS A 10 -10.63 -11.41 -3.31
CA LYS A 10 -10.19 -10.12 -3.83
C LYS A 10 -8.75 -10.34 -4.27
N GLU A 11 -8.51 -10.22 -5.56
CA GLU A 11 -7.16 -10.37 -6.12
C GLU A 11 -6.23 -9.43 -5.37
N LYS A 12 -5.21 -10.01 -4.73
CA LYS A 12 -4.22 -9.31 -3.93
C LYS A 12 -3.45 -8.32 -4.82
N ALA A 13 -2.95 -7.25 -4.22
CA ALA A 13 -2.12 -6.27 -4.90
C ALA A 13 -0.73 -6.81 -5.22
N ASP A 14 -0.17 -6.39 -6.36
CA ASP A 14 1.18 -6.76 -6.82
C ASP A 14 2.27 -6.01 -6.03
N ILE A 15 1.94 -4.81 -5.59
CA ILE A 15 2.82 -3.88 -4.88
C ILE A 15 2.02 -2.99 -3.91
N GLY A 16 2.63 -2.70 -2.77
CA GLY A 16 2.14 -1.75 -1.79
C GLY A 16 2.93 -0.45 -1.85
N LEU A 17 2.26 0.69 -1.67
CA LEU A 17 2.89 2.01 -1.58
C LEU A 17 2.46 2.70 -0.28
N ILE A 18 3.44 3.04 0.57
CA ILE A 18 3.23 3.78 1.81
C ILE A 18 3.67 5.22 1.63
N GLY A 19 2.75 6.15 1.85
CA GLY A 19 2.98 7.59 1.75
C GLY A 19 2.28 8.20 0.54
N LEU A 20 1.19 8.92 0.80
CA LEU A 20 0.34 9.57 -0.21
C LEU A 20 0.51 11.10 -0.17
N ALA A 21 1.76 11.54 -0.30
CA ALA A 21 2.04 12.90 -0.76
C ALA A 21 1.99 12.94 -2.30
N VAL A 22 2.22 14.11 -2.91
CA VAL A 22 2.12 14.29 -4.37
C VAL A 22 2.94 13.26 -5.16
N MET A 23 4.18 13.00 -4.75
CA MET A 23 5.03 12.01 -5.43
C MET A 23 4.50 10.58 -5.28
N GLY A 24 4.03 10.19 -4.10
CA GLY A 24 3.47 8.87 -3.85
C GLY A 24 2.15 8.62 -4.58
N GLU A 25 1.26 9.62 -4.62
CA GLU A 25 0.03 9.57 -5.41
C GLU A 25 0.33 9.33 -6.89
N ASN A 26 1.27 10.11 -7.46
CA ASN A 26 1.65 9.99 -8.87
C ASN A 26 2.33 8.63 -9.17
N LEU A 27 3.11 8.10 -8.24
CA LEU A 27 3.74 6.79 -8.40
C LEU A 27 2.71 5.65 -8.38
N ALA A 28 1.75 5.69 -7.45
CA ALA A 28 0.65 4.73 -7.40
C ALA A 28 -0.19 4.74 -8.68
N LEU A 29 -0.52 5.94 -9.18
CA LEU A 29 -1.20 6.13 -10.47
C LEU A 29 -0.38 5.58 -11.65
N ASN A 30 0.94 5.80 -11.67
CA ASN A 30 1.82 5.30 -12.72
C ASN A 30 1.92 3.77 -12.73
N MET A 31 1.95 3.15 -11.55
CA MET A 31 1.95 1.69 -11.43
C MET A 31 0.61 1.11 -11.90
N ALA A 32 -0.51 1.71 -11.48
CA ALA A 32 -1.84 1.29 -11.90
C ALA A 32 -2.05 1.41 -13.41
N SER A 33 -1.57 2.49 -14.03
CA SER A 33 -1.68 2.68 -15.49
C SER A 33 -0.83 1.68 -16.30
N LYS A 34 0.17 1.05 -15.68
CA LYS A 34 0.99 -0.03 -16.25
C LYS A 34 0.41 -1.42 -15.99
N GLY A 35 -0.78 -1.51 -15.41
CA GLY A 35 -1.49 -2.77 -15.17
C GLY A 35 -1.18 -3.45 -13.84
N PHE A 36 -0.46 -2.79 -12.92
CA PHE A 36 -0.26 -3.33 -11.57
C PHE A 36 -1.45 -3.02 -10.67
N ARG A 37 -1.84 -3.98 -9.82
CA ARG A 37 -2.75 -3.75 -8.71
C ARG A 37 -1.96 -3.15 -7.55
N VAL A 38 -2.34 -1.97 -7.08
CA VAL A 38 -1.60 -1.22 -6.06
C VAL A 38 -2.39 -1.15 -4.77
N ALA A 39 -1.81 -1.60 -3.67
CA ALA A 39 -2.31 -1.30 -2.33
C ALA A 39 -1.67 0.01 -1.84
N VAL A 40 -2.44 0.90 -1.24
CA VAL A 40 -1.92 2.16 -0.69
C VAL A 40 -2.24 2.30 0.79
N PHE A 41 -1.29 2.90 1.51
CA PHE A 41 -1.47 3.24 2.92
C PHE A 41 -0.82 4.58 3.22
N ASN A 42 -1.43 5.33 4.13
CA ASN A 42 -0.88 6.56 4.66
C ASN A 42 -1.26 6.69 6.13
N ARG A 43 -0.35 7.19 6.97
CA ARG A 43 -0.57 7.33 8.42
C ARG A 43 -1.80 8.19 8.75
N THR A 44 -2.05 9.22 7.96
CA THR A 44 -3.26 10.06 8.03
C THR A 44 -4.30 9.45 7.09
N THR A 45 -5.36 8.87 7.65
CA THR A 45 -6.39 8.10 6.91
C THR A 45 -7.15 8.97 5.90
N GLU A 46 -7.36 10.25 6.21
CA GLU A 46 -8.04 11.21 5.34
C GLU A 46 -7.33 11.38 3.99
N ARG A 47 -6.00 11.17 3.94
CA ARG A 47 -5.24 11.20 2.68
C ARG A 47 -5.55 10.00 1.82
N THR A 48 -5.63 8.80 2.41
CA THR A 48 -6.04 7.59 1.70
C THR A 48 -7.45 7.75 1.16
N GLU A 49 -8.40 8.22 1.98
CA GLU A 49 -9.78 8.44 1.54
C GLU A 49 -9.88 9.47 0.40
N SER A 50 -9.22 10.61 0.55
CA SER A 50 -9.23 11.69 -0.46
C SER A 50 -8.59 11.25 -1.76
N PHE A 51 -7.53 10.45 -1.69
CA PHE A 51 -6.89 9.86 -2.86
C PHE A 51 -7.85 8.89 -3.55
N LEU A 52 -8.39 7.89 -2.85
CA LEU A 52 -9.28 6.88 -3.43
C LEU A 52 -10.56 7.48 -4.06
N LYS A 53 -11.14 8.53 -3.47
CA LYS A 53 -12.31 9.22 -4.03
C LYS A 53 -12.08 9.78 -5.44
N ARG A 54 -10.83 9.99 -5.85
CA ARG A 54 -10.45 10.53 -7.17
C ARG A 54 -10.17 9.43 -8.21
N LEU A 55 -10.25 8.14 -7.85
CA LEU A 55 -9.69 7.02 -8.61
C LEU A 55 -10.73 6.04 -9.16
N GLU A 56 -11.97 6.48 -9.39
CA GLU A 56 -13.03 5.60 -9.89
C GLU A 56 -12.55 4.77 -11.11
N GLY A 57 -12.58 3.44 -10.95
CA GLY A 57 -12.19 2.49 -11.99
C GLY A 57 -10.69 2.11 -12.06
N GLN A 58 -9.83 2.65 -11.21
CA GLN A 58 -8.40 2.26 -11.18
C GLN A 58 -8.15 1.03 -10.31
N ALA A 59 -7.10 0.27 -10.63
CA ALA A 59 -6.67 -0.92 -9.88
C ALA A 59 -5.90 -0.54 -8.59
N ILE A 60 -6.46 0.35 -7.78
CA ILE A 60 -5.86 0.87 -6.55
C ILE A 60 -6.82 0.59 -5.39
N GLU A 61 -6.30 -0.02 -4.33
CA GLU A 61 -7.03 -0.28 -3.09
C GLU A 61 -6.29 0.36 -1.91
N GLY A 62 -7.01 0.96 -0.96
CA GLY A 62 -6.39 1.55 0.23
C GLY A 62 -6.72 0.78 1.50
N ALA A 63 -5.75 0.77 2.42
CA ALA A 63 -5.89 0.27 3.78
C ALA A 63 -5.76 1.41 4.79
N PHE A 64 -6.32 1.19 5.99
CA PHE A 64 -6.39 2.20 7.06
C PHE A 64 -5.54 1.84 8.29
N ASN A 65 -4.91 0.66 8.27
CA ASN A 65 -3.86 0.27 9.20
C ASN A 65 -2.84 -0.63 8.48
N LEU A 66 -1.67 -0.83 9.10
CA LEU A 66 -0.56 -1.57 8.48
C LEU A 66 -0.85 -3.08 8.33
N SER A 67 -1.62 -3.68 9.24
CA SER A 67 -1.97 -5.11 9.13
C SER A 67 -2.83 -5.36 7.90
N ASP A 68 -3.90 -4.59 7.75
CA ASP A 68 -4.78 -4.66 6.58
C ASP A 68 -4.00 -4.37 5.30
N PHE A 69 -3.11 -3.37 5.32
CA PHE A 69 -2.26 -3.06 4.18
C PHE A 69 -1.40 -4.25 3.74
N VAL A 70 -0.72 -4.90 4.69
CA VAL A 70 0.11 -6.08 4.43
C VAL A 70 -0.72 -7.26 3.95
N ASP A 71 -1.94 -7.41 4.49
CA ASP A 71 -2.87 -8.44 4.07
C ASP A 71 -3.37 -8.22 2.65
N LEU A 72 -3.43 -6.99 2.13
CA LEU A 72 -3.78 -6.75 0.73
C LEU A 72 -2.73 -7.25 -0.27
N LEU A 73 -1.49 -7.50 0.16
CA LEU A 73 -0.37 -7.80 -0.74
C LEU A 73 -0.26 -9.28 -1.10
N SER A 74 0.10 -9.55 -2.35
CA SER A 74 0.55 -10.86 -2.79
C SER A 74 1.96 -11.13 -2.26
N ARG A 75 2.25 -12.41 -1.95
CA ARG A 75 3.60 -12.84 -1.55
C ARG A 75 4.46 -13.19 -2.77
N PRO A 76 5.79 -12.95 -2.76
CA PRO A 76 6.51 -12.15 -1.76
C PRO A 76 6.06 -10.68 -1.82
N ARG A 77 5.81 -10.09 -0.66
CA ARG A 77 5.24 -8.75 -0.53
C ARG A 77 6.28 -7.72 -0.95
N LYS A 78 5.82 -6.71 -1.68
CA LYS A 78 6.67 -5.61 -2.16
C LYS A 78 6.09 -4.32 -1.60
N VAL A 79 6.82 -3.68 -0.70
CA VAL A 79 6.38 -2.44 -0.02
C VAL A 79 7.32 -1.31 -0.41
N PHE A 80 6.78 -0.33 -1.14
CA PHE A 80 7.48 0.87 -1.56
C PHE A 80 7.19 2.00 -0.57
N LEU A 81 8.23 2.52 0.09
CA LEU A 81 8.15 3.63 1.02
C LEU A 81 8.40 4.95 0.27
N MET A 82 7.44 5.86 0.39
CA MET A 82 7.48 7.20 -0.16
C MET A 82 7.12 8.22 0.90
N VAL A 83 7.93 8.22 1.97
CA VAL A 83 7.77 9.08 3.14
C VAL A 83 8.97 10.03 3.29
N LYS A 84 8.86 11.01 4.19
CA LYS A 84 9.97 11.92 4.47
C LYS A 84 11.15 11.13 5.02
N ALA A 85 12.34 11.38 4.48
CA ALA A 85 13.59 10.76 4.92
C ALA A 85 13.89 10.98 6.42
N GLY A 86 14.71 10.08 6.97
CA GLY A 86 15.08 10.04 8.38
C GLY A 86 14.07 9.24 9.22
N GLN A 87 13.85 9.67 10.46
CA GLN A 87 13.05 8.95 11.47
C GLN A 87 11.71 8.38 10.97
N PRO A 88 10.91 9.06 10.12
CA PRO A 88 9.64 8.50 9.65
C PRO A 88 9.80 7.23 8.80
N VAL A 89 10.92 7.05 8.09
CA VAL A 89 11.22 5.80 7.37
C VAL A 89 11.48 4.68 8.37
N ASP A 90 12.36 4.92 9.35
CA ASP A 90 12.71 3.94 10.38
C ASP A 90 11.49 3.49 11.20
N ASP A 91 10.62 4.43 11.57
CA ASP A 91 9.39 4.16 12.31
C ASP A 91 8.46 3.21 11.53
N ILE A 92 8.31 3.43 10.22
CA ILE A 92 7.48 2.59 9.35
C ILE A 92 8.12 1.21 9.14
N ILE A 93 9.44 1.14 8.94
CA ILE A 93 10.15 -0.13 8.80
C ILE A 93 9.97 -0.97 10.08
N ASN A 94 10.17 -0.38 11.24
CA ASN A 94 10.01 -1.07 12.53
C ASN A 94 8.58 -1.58 12.75
N ALA A 95 7.57 -0.82 12.29
CA ALA A 95 6.18 -1.24 12.37
C ALA A 95 5.81 -2.32 11.34
N LEU A 96 6.49 -2.36 10.18
CA LEU A 96 6.27 -3.36 9.14
C LEU A 96 6.94 -4.71 9.44
N ILE A 97 8.16 -4.71 9.97
CA ILE A 97 8.94 -5.93 10.24
C ILE A 97 8.12 -7.06 10.91
N PRO A 98 7.32 -6.82 11.99
CA PRO A 98 6.56 -7.89 12.63
C PRO A 98 5.40 -8.44 11.78
N LEU A 99 5.03 -7.76 10.69
CA LEU A 99 3.94 -8.14 9.79
C LEU A 99 4.45 -8.83 8.51
N LEU A 100 5.75 -8.74 8.22
CA LEU A 100 6.35 -9.28 7.03
C LEU A 100 6.92 -10.69 7.25
N ASP A 101 6.95 -11.47 6.17
CA ASP A 101 7.56 -12.78 6.15
C ASP A 101 8.96 -12.74 5.53
N ARG A 102 9.77 -13.77 5.78
CA ARG A 102 11.07 -13.92 5.12
C ARG A 102 10.88 -13.95 3.59
N GLY A 103 11.60 -13.07 2.90
CA GLY A 103 11.55 -12.94 1.44
C GLY A 103 10.68 -11.77 0.96
N ASP A 104 9.95 -11.12 1.84
CA ASP A 104 9.29 -9.84 1.55
C ASP A 104 10.34 -8.72 1.37
N ILE A 105 9.98 -7.73 0.56
CA ILE A 105 10.89 -6.68 0.06
C ILE A 105 10.35 -5.31 0.48
N ILE A 106 11.18 -4.54 1.16
CA ILE A 106 10.96 -3.11 1.41
C ILE A 106 11.86 -2.32 0.45
N ILE A 107 11.28 -1.33 -0.24
CA ILE A 107 11.97 -0.44 -1.17
C ILE A 107 11.82 0.98 -0.61
N ASP A 108 12.90 1.60 -0.16
CA ASP A 108 12.90 3.03 0.15
C ASP A 108 13.20 3.82 -1.12
N GLY A 109 12.23 4.60 -1.60
CA GLY A 109 12.45 5.54 -2.71
C GLY A 109 12.39 7.00 -2.29
N GLY A 110 12.34 7.28 -0.98
CA GLY A 110 12.52 8.64 -0.48
C GLY A 110 13.89 9.18 -0.86
N ASN A 111 14.02 10.50 -0.94
CA ASN A 111 15.34 11.15 -1.03
C ASN A 111 16.01 11.08 0.35
N SER A 112 16.55 9.92 0.67
CA SER A 112 17.36 9.66 1.85
C SER A 112 18.79 10.17 1.59
N HIS A 113 19.25 11.11 2.41
CA HIS A 113 20.60 11.69 2.40
C HIS A 113 21.34 11.32 3.66
#